data_AF-A0A4T9T7I6-F1
#
_entry.id   AF-A0A4T9T7I6-F1
#
_cell.length_a   1.000
_cell.length_b   1.000
_cell.length_c   1.000
_cell.angle_alpha   90.00
_cell.angle_beta   90.00
_cell.angle_gamma   90.00
#
_symmetry.space_group_name_H-M   'P 1'
#
loop_
_entity.id
_entity.type
_entity.pdbx_description
1 polymer ?
#
loop_
_entity_poly.entity_id
_entity_poly.type
_entity_poly.pdbx_seq_one_letter_code
_entity_poly.pdbx_strand_id
1 'polypeptide(L)'
;MFWKCSTFEFDTRVPVVMGILNITPDSFSDGGSYLKPADALSHAFKMLEEGARIIDVGGESTRPGAAPVAPKEEWARIGQVVETLAREGVCVSVDTRHAEVAAKAVAAGASIVNDVSGFRDPAMRALAAAGDFGCVVMHMPGTPETMASRAQYADVVNEVRDYLAEAAASLEAEGVAPARICVDPGPGFGKTPQQTIELVRNFQEFRHLGYPVMAALSRKSFIGYAYKIDDPIERDEASAAEALMAAELGATVIRTHNVAATAGALRGLRPFAILGLGANVALVAEPGEEDEGKVAQLNHAISQLCLLPDSQIIDIAPFYKSKAAYYEDQQDFVNTVVLLRTGLPPKELLPCLHAIENSLGRVREIENGPRTLDLDIVDYQMYVVDTPQLTLPHPRAVERDFVVKPIQDILPGHVLADGTAVDAVPEEQRLGRAWRLQRPDTPPNSL
;
A
#
# COMPACT_ATOMS: atom_id res chain seq x y z
N MET A 1 -2.75 3.26 9.05
CA MET A 1 -2.11 4.58 8.90
C MET A 1 -3.15 5.59 8.42
N PHE A 2 -2.93 6.88 8.65
CA PHE A 2 -3.84 7.94 8.21
C PHE A 2 -3.15 8.84 7.18
N TRP A 3 -3.83 9.14 6.09
CA TRP A 3 -3.38 10.11 5.09
C TRP A 3 -4.04 11.47 5.32
N LYS A 4 -3.25 12.50 5.62
CA LYS A 4 -3.69 13.85 5.95
C LYS A 4 -3.63 14.76 4.73
N CYS A 5 -4.74 15.41 4.43
CA CYS A 5 -4.94 16.24 3.24
C CYS A 5 -5.69 17.52 3.65
N SER A 6 -4.97 18.53 4.14
CA SER A 6 -5.57 19.72 4.77
C SER A 6 -6.59 19.34 5.86
N THR A 7 -7.87 19.72 5.72
CA THR A 7 -8.94 19.38 6.67
C THR A 7 -9.44 17.94 6.57
N PHE A 8 -8.99 17.17 5.58
CA PHE A 8 -9.40 15.78 5.37
C PHE A 8 -8.36 14.82 5.96
N GLU A 9 -8.87 13.73 6.52
CA GLU A 9 -8.06 12.62 6.99
C GLU A 9 -8.70 11.31 6.51
N PHE A 10 -7.89 10.42 5.94
CA PHE A 10 -8.34 9.13 5.45
C PHE A 10 -7.67 8.00 6.23
N ASP A 11 -8.47 7.13 6.85
CA ASP A 11 -8.00 5.85 7.38
C ASP A 11 -7.71 4.90 6.22
N THR A 12 -6.43 4.75 5.88
CA THR A 12 -6.01 3.95 4.74
C THR A 12 -5.83 2.47 5.08
N ARG A 13 -6.29 2.04 6.27
CA ARG A 13 -6.51 0.60 6.54
C ARG A 13 -7.55 0.03 5.58
N VAL A 14 -8.52 0.82 5.14
CA VAL A 14 -9.43 0.46 4.05
C VAL A 14 -9.10 1.28 2.79
N PRO A 15 -9.27 0.74 1.58
CA PRO A 15 -8.94 1.49 0.37
C PRO A 15 -9.81 2.74 0.20
N VAL A 16 -9.18 3.84 -0.18
CA VAL A 16 -9.82 5.12 -0.49
C VAL A 16 -9.97 5.24 -2.00
N VAL A 17 -11.19 5.45 -2.51
CA VAL A 17 -11.43 5.61 -3.94
C VAL A 17 -11.30 7.09 -4.35
N MET A 18 -10.45 7.34 -5.34
CA MET A 18 -10.22 8.63 -5.99
C MET A 18 -10.77 8.57 -7.43
N GLY A 19 -11.80 9.37 -7.72
CA GLY A 19 -12.43 9.45 -9.03
C GLY A 19 -11.71 10.40 -9.98
N ILE A 20 -11.41 9.97 -11.21
CA ILE A 20 -10.70 10.77 -12.22
C ILE A 20 -11.70 11.70 -12.95
N LEU A 21 -11.47 13.00 -12.86
CA LEU A 21 -12.21 14.03 -13.60
C LEU A 21 -11.28 14.78 -14.56
N ASN A 22 -11.16 14.26 -15.79
CA ASN A 22 -10.38 14.92 -16.84
C ASN A 22 -11.21 15.99 -17.55
N ILE A 23 -10.68 17.22 -17.64
CA ILE A 23 -11.28 18.35 -18.35
C ILE A 23 -10.35 18.72 -19.53
N THR A 24 -10.27 17.81 -20.50
CA THR A 24 -9.48 17.98 -21.73
C THR A 24 -10.40 17.90 -22.97
N PRO A 25 -9.99 18.40 -24.15
CA PRO A 25 -10.86 18.44 -25.34
C PRO A 25 -11.29 17.03 -25.79
N ASP A 26 -10.46 16.02 -25.51
CA ASP A 26 -10.63 14.65 -25.99
C ASP A 26 -11.36 13.75 -24.96
N SER A 27 -11.76 14.30 -23.80
CA SER A 27 -12.29 13.48 -22.69
C SER A 27 -13.70 12.94 -22.96
N PHE A 28 -14.52 13.63 -23.76
CA PHE A 28 -15.88 13.23 -24.12
C PHE A 28 -16.23 13.83 -25.49
N SER A 29 -16.13 13.02 -26.56
CA SER A 29 -16.26 13.51 -27.93
C SER A 29 -17.71 13.74 -28.33
N ASP A 30 -18.18 14.98 -28.13
CA ASP A 30 -19.11 15.67 -29.03
C ASP A 30 -18.47 17.01 -29.43
N GLY A 31 -17.51 16.97 -30.37
CA GLY A 31 -17.05 18.15 -31.11
C GLY A 31 -16.39 19.28 -30.30
N GLY A 32 -15.08 19.14 -30.04
CA GLY A 32 -14.15 20.28 -29.92
C GLY A 32 -14.33 21.26 -28.75
N SER A 33 -15.18 20.97 -27.79
CA SER A 33 -15.40 21.77 -26.58
C SER A 33 -15.03 20.93 -25.37
N TYR A 34 -14.14 21.42 -24.49
CA TYR A 34 -13.91 20.80 -23.18
C TYR A 34 -15.25 20.58 -22.46
N LEU A 35 -15.33 19.59 -21.57
CA LEU A 35 -16.48 19.44 -20.66
C LEU A 35 -16.85 20.81 -20.10
N LYS A 36 -18.10 21.23 -20.31
CA LYS A 36 -18.57 22.48 -19.71
C LYS A 36 -18.47 22.32 -18.19
N PRO A 37 -18.13 23.36 -17.42
CA PRO A 37 -17.99 23.27 -15.97
C PRO A 37 -19.20 22.60 -15.29
N ALA A 38 -20.42 22.85 -15.78
CA ALA A 38 -21.63 22.21 -15.27
C ALA A 38 -21.65 20.67 -15.46
N ASP A 39 -21.22 20.18 -16.62
CA ASP A 39 -21.16 18.75 -16.92
C ASP A 39 -20.07 18.06 -16.09
N ALA A 40 -18.91 18.72 -15.94
CA ALA A 40 -17.82 18.23 -15.09
C ALA A 40 -18.25 18.13 -13.62
N LEU A 41 -18.96 19.13 -13.10
CA LEU A 41 -19.52 19.11 -11.75
C LEU A 41 -20.57 18.01 -11.57
N SER A 42 -21.49 17.86 -12.52
CA SER A 42 -22.48 16.78 -12.49
C SER A 42 -21.81 15.40 -12.47
N HIS A 43 -20.73 15.21 -13.22
CA HIS A 43 -19.98 13.96 -13.22
C HIS A 43 -19.24 13.74 -11.90
N ALA A 44 -18.64 14.79 -11.32
CA ALA A 44 -17.97 14.73 -10.03
C ALA A 44 -18.93 14.32 -8.90
N PHE A 45 -20.11 14.93 -8.82
CA PHE A 45 -21.10 14.56 -7.80
C PHE A 45 -21.61 13.13 -7.98
N LYS A 46 -21.79 12.67 -9.22
CA LYS A 46 -22.12 11.27 -9.51
C LYS A 46 -21.03 10.32 -9.00
N MET A 47 -19.76 10.64 -9.21
CA MET A 47 -18.65 9.82 -8.67
C MET A 47 -18.69 9.75 -7.14
N LEU A 48 -19.05 10.83 -6.45
CA LEU A 48 -19.22 10.82 -4.98
C LEU A 48 -20.36 9.90 -4.55
N GLU A 49 -21.51 9.94 -5.24
CA GLU A 49 -22.64 9.03 -5.00
C GLU A 49 -22.27 7.56 -5.23
N GLU A 50 -21.39 7.29 -6.20
CA GLU A 50 -20.89 5.95 -6.51
C GLU A 50 -19.85 5.42 -5.50
N GLY A 51 -19.35 6.28 -4.61
CA GLY A 51 -18.45 5.91 -3.52
C GLY A 51 -17.04 6.51 -3.58
N ALA A 52 -16.77 7.45 -4.48
CA ALA A 52 -15.53 8.22 -4.44
C ALA A 52 -15.47 9.06 -3.17
N ARG A 53 -14.28 9.14 -2.58
CA ARG A 53 -13.98 9.98 -1.42
C ARG A 53 -13.16 11.21 -1.80
N ILE A 54 -12.52 11.15 -2.96
CA ILE A 54 -11.67 12.20 -3.52
C ILE A 54 -12.03 12.35 -5.01
N ILE A 55 -12.07 13.59 -5.50
CA ILE A 55 -12.19 13.88 -6.94
C ILE A 55 -10.87 14.47 -7.42
N ASP A 56 -10.25 13.83 -8.40
CA ASP A 56 -8.97 14.24 -8.97
C ASP A 56 -9.18 14.96 -10.29
N VAL A 57 -8.93 16.27 -10.30
CA VAL A 57 -9.26 17.17 -11.41
C VAL A 57 -8.00 17.45 -12.22
N GLY A 58 -8.00 17.03 -13.47
CA GLY A 58 -6.87 17.21 -14.41
C GLY A 58 -7.24 18.06 -15.61
N GLY A 59 -6.44 19.10 -15.89
CA GLY A 59 -6.62 19.99 -17.05
C GLY A 59 -5.68 19.69 -18.22
N GLU A 60 -4.64 18.88 -17.98
CA GLU A 60 -3.62 18.47 -18.94
C GLU A 60 -3.71 16.96 -19.19
N SER A 61 -3.61 16.54 -20.45
CA SER A 61 -3.53 15.10 -20.77
C SER A 61 -2.10 14.62 -20.55
N THR A 62 -1.91 13.62 -19.70
CA THR A 62 -0.61 12.98 -19.45
C THR A 62 -0.36 11.77 -20.34
N ARG A 63 -1.19 11.58 -21.39
CA ARG A 63 -1.02 10.50 -22.38
C ARG A 63 0.22 10.74 -23.25
N PRO A 64 0.92 9.68 -23.67
CA PRO A 64 2.04 9.81 -24.60
C PRO A 64 1.65 10.60 -25.86
N GLY A 65 2.44 11.62 -26.21
CA GLY A 65 2.23 12.45 -27.40
C GLY A 65 1.20 13.57 -27.25
N ALA A 66 0.62 13.78 -26.06
CA ALA A 66 -0.22 14.95 -25.80
C ALA A 66 0.60 16.24 -25.87
N ALA A 67 0.01 17.31 -26.42
CA ALA A 67 0.65 18.62 -26.44
C ALA A 67 0.66 19.23 -25.04
N PRO A 68 1.78 19.85 -24.61
CA PRO A 68 1.85 20.50 -23.31
C PRO A 68 0.86 21.67 -23.26
N VAL A 69 0.22 21.85 -22.11
CA VAL A 69 -0.75 22.94 -21.89
C VAL A 69 -0.07 24.04 -21.07
N ALA A 70 -0.23 25.30 -21.47
CA ALA A 70 0.31 26.41 -20.71
C ALA A 70 -0.42 26.53 -19.35
N PRO A 71 0.26 26.84 -18.23
CA PRO A 71 -0.36 26.93 -16.90
C PRO A 71 -1.62 27.81 -16.82
N LYS A 72 -1.64 28.92 -17.58
CA LYS A 72 -2.80 29.82 -17.67
C LYS A 72 -4.01 29.14 -18.31
N GLU A 73 -3.79 28.34 -19.35
CA GLU A 73 -4.85 27.61 -20.05
C GLU A 73 -5.35 26.44 -19.20
N GLU A 74 -4.44 25.70 -18.57
CA GLU A 74 -4.79 24.61 -17.66
C GLU A 74 -5.68 25.12 -16.51
N TRP A 75 -5.29 26.22 -15.85
CA TRP A 75 -6.11 26.84 -14.81
C TRP A 75 -7.47 27.31 -15.33
N ALA A 76 -7.53 27.88 -16.54
CA ALA A 76 -8.80 28.30 -17.15
C ALA A 76 -9.77 27.13 -17.39
N ARG A 77 -9.25 25.90 -17.58
CA ARG A 77 -10.06 24.69 -17.71
C ARG A 77 -10.61 24.19 -16.37
N ILE A 78 -9.78 24.18 -15.33
CA ILE A 78 -10.11 23.48 -14.07
C ILE A 78 -10.58 24.40 -12.94
N GLY A 79 -10.22 25.68 -12.95
CA GLY A 79 -10.34 26.57 -11.78
C GLY A 79 -11.76 26.67 -11.23
N GLN A 80 -12.76 26.88 -12.09
CA GLN A 80 -14.16 26.96 -11.68
C GLN A 80 -14.66 25.66 -11.03
N VAL A 81 -14.21 24.50 -11.55
CA VAL A 81 -14.61 23.19 -11.04
C VAL A 81 -13.97 22.94 -9.68
N VAL A 82 -12.66 23.22 -9.54
CA VAL A 82 -11.94 23.11 -8.27
C VAL A 82 -12.58 23.99 -7.18
N GLU A 83 -12.79 25.29 -7.47
CA GLU A 83 -13.40 26.23 -6.52
C GLU A 83 -14.81 25.81 -6.08
N THR A 84 -15.60 25.28 -7.01
CA THR A 84 -16.98 24.88 -6.72
C THR A 84 -17.00 23.61 -5.89
N LEU A 85 -16.23 22.58 -6.26
CA LEU A 85 -16.15 21.33 -5.49
C LEU A 85 -15.61 21.56 -4.07
N ALA A 86 -14.57 22.36 -3.92
CA ALA A 86 -14.00 22.69 -2.61
C ALA A 86 -15.01 23.42 -1.72
N ARG A 87 -15.80 24.36 -2.29
CA ARG A 87 -16.86 25.07 -1.56
C ARG A 87 -17.98 24.15 -1.08
N GLU A 88 -18.28 23.10 -1.83
CA GLU A 88 -19.25 22.07 -1.45
C GLU A 88 -18.68 21.02 -0.47
N GLY A 89 -17.45 21.23 0.04
CA GLY A 89 -16.83 20.36 1.04
C GLY A 89 -16.28 19.05 0.48
N VAL A 90 -16.05 18.97 -0.84
CA VAL A 90 -15.44 17.81 -1.49
C VAL A 90 -13.91 17.84 -1.28
N CYS A 91 -13.31 16.69 -1.00
CA CYS A 91 -11.86 16.56 -1.04
C CYS A 91 -11.39 16.57 -2.51
N VAL A 92 -10.80 17.68 -2.93
CA VAL A 92 -10.32 17.86 -4.30
C VAL A 92 -8.82 17.60 -4.38
N SER A 93 -8.44 16.69 -5.27
CA SER A 93 -7.07 16.54 -5.76
C SER A 93 -6.92 17.29 -7.08
N VAL A 94 -5.79 17.96 -7.28
CA VAL A 94 -5.42 18.56 -8.57
C VAL A 94 -4.31 17.75 -9.21
N ASP A 95 -4.56 17.21 -10.40
CA ASP A 95 -3.57 16.51 -11.23
C ASP A 95 -2.83 17.53 -12.10
N THR A 96 -1.66 17.96 -11.62
CA THR A 96 -0.84 18.97 -12.31
C THR A 96 0.64 18.83 -11.97
N ARG A 97 1.48 19.13 -12.97
CA ARG A 97 2.94 19.26 -12.82
C ARG A 97 3.41 20.71 -12.72
N HIS A 98 2.50 21.68 -12.82
CA HIS A 98 2.82 23.10 -12.83
C HIS A 98 2.61 23.72 -11.45
N ALA A 99 3.69 24.17 -10.80
CA ALA A 99 3.61 24.77 -9.47
C ALA A 99 2.66 25.99 -9.42
N GLU A 100 2.54 26.77 -10.51
CA GLU A 100 1.59 27.89 -10.60
C GLU A 100 0.12 27.41 -10.51
N VAL A 101 -0.21 26.29 -11.18
CA VAL A 101 -1.56 25.72 -11.16
C VAL A 101 -1.85 25.10 -9.80
N ALA A 102 -0.91 24.35 -9.25
CA ALA A 102 -1.01 23.79 -7.90
C ALA A 102 -1.26 24.88 -6.85
N ALA A 103 -0.50 25.98 -6.90
CA ALA A 103 -0.66 27.09 -5.96
C ALA A 103 -2.05 27.73 -6.05
N LYS A 104 -2.59 27.94 -7.26
CA LYS A 104 -3.96 28.45 -7.47
C LYS A 104 -5.01 27.47 -6.98
N ALA A 105 -4.84 26.19 -7.25
CA ALA A 105 -5.79 25.15 -6.84
C ALA A 105 -5.85 25.02 -5.32
N VAL A 106 -4.69 25.02 -4.63
CA VAL A 106 -4.63 25.00 -3.16
C VAL A 106 -5.27 26.27 -2.58
N ALA A 107 -5.00 27.45 -3.14
CA ALA A 107 -5.65 28.70 -2.72
C ALA A 107 -7.18 28.68 -2.95
N ALA A 108 -7.65 27.91 -3.94
CA ALA A 108 -9.06 27.67 -4.21
C ALA A 108 -9.70 26.58 -3.34
N GLY A 109 -8.92 25.90 -2.48
CA GLY A 109 -9.39 24.88 -1.55
C GLY A 109 -9.09 23.42 -1.94
N ALA A 110 -8.27 23.18 -2.97
CA ALA A 110 -7.78 21.83 -3.24
C ALA A 110 -6.98 21.31 -2.04
N SER A 111 -7.26 20.06 -1.65
CA SER A 111 -6.71 19.43 -0.45
C SER A 111 -5.56 18.48 -0.75
N ILE A 112 -5.37 18.12 -2.02
CA ILE A 112 -4.32 17.22 -2.51
C ILE A 112 -3.71 17.81 -3.79
N VAL A 113 -2.38 17.70 -3.91
CA VAL A 113 -1.67 17.91 -5.18
C VAL A 113 -1.15 16.55 -5.65
N ASN A 114 -1.62 16.14 -6.82
CA ASN A 114 -1.17 14.94 -7.52
C ASN A 114 -0.19 15.32 -8.62
N ASP A 115 1.11 15.20 -8.33
CA ASP A 115 2.17 15.57 -9.26
C ASP A 115 2.79 14.33 -9.89
N VAL A 116 2.38 14.03 -11.12
CA VAL A 116 2.94 12.96 -11.95
C VAL A 116 4.45 13.10 -12.20
N SER A 117 5.03 14.28 -11.98
CA SER A 117 6.47 14.49 -12.08
C SER A 117 7.24 14.11 -10.83
N GLY A 118 6.55 13.77 -9.73
CA GLY A 118 7.16 13.36 -8.47
C GLY A 118 7.82 14.49 -7.69
N PHE A 119 7.26 15.71 -7.76
CA PHE A 119 7.78 16.89 -7.07
C PHE A 119 9.23 17.23 -7.44
N ARG A 120 9.62 16.97 -8.70
CA ARG A 120 10.97 17.33 -9.20
C ARG A 120 11.18 18.83 -9.33
N ASP A 121 10.10 19.60 -9.55
CA ASP A 121 10.15 21.06 -9.56
C ASP A 121 10.39 21.61 -8.13
N PRO A 122 11.49 22.35 -7.88
CA PRO A 122 11.73 23.00 -6.60
C PRO A 122 10.59 23.92 -6.15
N ALA A 123 9.87 24.57 -7.07
CA ALA A 123 8.73 25.41 -6.72
C ALA A 123 7.56 24.59 -6.17
N MET A 124 7.37 23.35 -6.67
CA MET A 124 6.35 22.43 -6.15
C MET A 124 6.69 21.95 -4.73
N ARG A 125 7.97 21.67 -4.46
CA ARG A 125 8.42 21.28 -3.12
C ARG A 125 8.33 22.42 -2.11
N ALA A 126 8.72 23.63 -2.50
CA ALA A 126 8.53 24.83 -1.68
C ALA A 126 7.05 25.07 -1.35
N LEU A 127 6.15 24.86 -2.32
CA LEU A 127 4.70 24.92 -2.08
C LEU A 127 4.24 23.83 -1.10
N ALA A 128 4.72 22.59 -1.25
CA ALA A 128 4.39 21.48 -0.35
C ALA A 128 4.84 21.74 1.09
N ALA A 129 6.06 22.27 1.28
CA ALA A 129 6.62 22.63 2.57
C ALA A 129 5.82 23.76 3.26
N ALA A 130 5.31 24.72 2.49
CA ALA A 130 4.55 25.86 3.01
C ALA A 130 3.05 25.55 3.26
N GLY A 131 2.48 24.55 2.59
CA GLY A 131 1.07 24.18 2.69
C GLY A 131 0.80 23.06 3.70
N ASP A 132 -0.46 22.61 3.77
CA ASP A 132 -0.96 21.49 4.59
C ASP A 132 -1.66 20.39 3.76
N PHE A 133 -1.66 20.53 2.43
CA PHE A 133 -2.27 19.59 1.49
C PHE A 133 -1.53 18.25 1.39
N GLY A 134 -2.23 17.20 0.97
CA GLY A 134 -1.63 15.89 0.70
C GLY A 134 -0.83 15.88 -0.60
N CYS A 135 0.31 15.20 -0.63
CA CYS A 135 1.21 15.15 -1.78
C CYS A 135 1.23 13.74 -2.36
N VAL A 136 0.79 13.56 -3.61
CA VAL A 136 0.98 12.28 -4.33
C VAL A 136 2.27 12.36 -5.14
N VAL A 137 3.26 11.60 -4.70
CA VAL A 137 4.59 11.51 -5.32
C VAL A 137 4.61 10.33 -6.26
N MET A 138 4.62 10.59 -7.57
CA MET A 138 4.62 9.54 -8.57
C MET A 138 6.01 9.28 -9.15
N HIS A 139 6.31 8.01 -9.44
CA HIS A 139 7.44 7.66 -10.29
C HIS A 139 7.08 7.80 -11.79
N MET A 140 7.82 8.65 -12.51
CA MET A 140 7.82 8.72 -13.97
C MET A 140 9.23 9.03 -14.51
N PRO A 141 9.81 8.16 -15.37
CA PRO A 141 11.12 8.44 -15.94
C PRO A 141 10.99 9.54 -16.99
N GLY A 142 11.84 10.57 -16.93
CA GLY A 142 11.75 11.70 -17.87
C GLY A 142 10.41 12.45 -17.78
N THR A 143 9.81 12.76 -18.93
CA THR A 143 8.55 13.53 -19.07
C THR A 143 7.48 12.69 -19.78
N PRO A 144 6.19 13.08 -19.80
CA PRO A 144 5.15 12.32 -20.52
C PRO A 144 5.50 12.04 -22.00
N GLU A 145 6.24 12.95 -22.65
CA GLU A 145 6.70 12.83 -24.03
C GLU A 145 7.89 11.88 -24.20
N THR A 146 8.73 11.73 -23.17
CA THR A 146 10.01 10.99 -23.23
C THR A 146 10.03 9.71 -22.41
N MET A 147 9.05 9.48 -21.56
CA MET A 147 9.03 8.36 -20.62
C MET A 147 9.05 7.00 -21.31
N ALA A 148 8.41 6.88 -22.48
CA ALA A 148 8.32 5.62 -23.22
C ALA A 148 9.70 5.13 -23.71
N SER A 149 10.56 6.04 -24.15
CA SER A 149 11.92 5.68 -24.60
C SER A 149 12.88 5.41 -23.44
N ARG A 150 12.49 5.75 -22.20
CA ARG A 150 13.25 5.54 -20.97
C ARG A 150 12.78 4.33 -20.15
N ALA A 151 11.90 3.49 -20.70
CA ALA A 151 11.34 2.31 -20.03
C ALA A 151 12.34 1.13 -19.95
N GLN A 152 13.54 1.39 -19.46
CA GLN A 152 14.63 0.42 -19.34
C GLN A 152 14.94 0.22 -17.86
N TYR A 153 14.63 -0.97 -17.36
CA TYR A 153 14.83 -1.37 -15.97
C TYR A 153 15.53 -2.74 -15.97
N ALA A 154 16.49 -2.92 -15.07
CA ALA A 154 17.01 -4.23 -14.71
C ALA A 154 16.04 -4.92 -13.73
N ASP A 155 15.49 -4.16 -12.80
CA ASP A 155 14.45 -4.59 -11.85
C ASP A 155 13.48 -3.42 -11.63
N VAL A 156 12.34 -3.46 -12.31
CA VAL A 156 11.38 -2.35 -12.28
C VAL A 156 10.78 -2.13 -10.89
N VAL A 157 10.71 -3.17 -10.05
CA VAL A 157 10.11 -3.06 -8.72
C VAL A 157 11.08 -2.35 -7.79
N ASN A 158 12.31 -2.85 -7.69
CA ASN A 158 13.33 -2.29 -6.81
C ASN A 158 13.71 -0.86 -7.23
N GLU A 159 13.94 -0.62 -8.53
CA GLU A 159 14.33 0.72 -9.01
C GLU A 159 13.21 1.77 -8.77
N VAL A 160 11.94 1.40 -8.93
CA VAL A 160 10.81 2.30 -8.65
C VAL A 160 10.64 2.51 -7.15
N ARG A 161 10.80 1.47 -6.33
CA ARG A 161 10.72 1.58 -4.86
C ARG A 161 11.80 2.53 -4.35
N ASP A 162 13.03 2.35 -4.79
CA ASP A 162 14.18 3.15 -4.34
C ASP A 162 14.02 4.61 -4.77
N TYR A 163 13.56 4.86 -6.00
CA TYR A 163 13.20 6.22 -6.46
C TYR A 163 12.13 6.87 -5.57
N LEU A 164 11.06 6.15 -5.25
CA LEU A 164 9.97 6.69 -4.42
C LEU A 164 10.44 6.96 -2.99
N ALA A 165 11.30 6.10 -2.44
CA ALA A 165 11.93 6.32 -1.14
C ALA A 165 12.74 7.62 -1.11
N GLU A 166 13.59 7.84 -2.13
CA GLU A 166 14.39 9.07 -2.25
C GLU A 166 13.50 10.32 -2.45
N ALA A 167 12.47 10.22 -3.30
CA ALA A 167 11.58 11.33 -3.58
C ALA A 167 10.76 11.73 -2.34
N ALA A 168 10.24 10.75 -1.59
CA ALA A 168 9.54 11.00 -0.34
C ALA A 168 10.48 11.59 0.73
N ALA A 169 11.68 11.02 0.91
CA ALA A 169 12.69 11.55 1.83
C ALA A 169 13.10 13.00 1.49
N SER A 170 13.15 13.35 0.20
CA SER A 170 13.41 14.74 -0.22
C SER A 170 12.31 15.70 0.21
N LEU A 171 11.04 15.30 0.19
CA LEU A 171 9.94 16.12 0.71
C LEU A 171 9.98 16.24 2.23
N GLU A 172 10.27 15.16 2.93
CA GLU A 172 10.44 15.18 4.39
C GLU A 172 11.58 16.10 4.82
N ALA A 173 12.70 16.07 4.11
CA ALA A 173 13.84 16.95 4.35
C ALA A 173 13.50 18.44 4.15
N GLU A 174 12.51 18.76 3.30
CA GLU A 174 11.98 20.11 3.13
C GLU A 174 10.89 20.48 4.17
N GLY A 175 10.54 19.56 5.07
CA GLY A 175 9.60 19.77 6.17
C GLY A 175 8.17 19.29 5.91
N VAL A 176 7.93 18.55 4.82
CA VAL A 176 6.62 17.92 4.58
C VAL A 176 6.44 16.75 5.54
N ALA A 177 5.34 16.75 6.31
CA ALA A 177 5.07 15.65 7.25
C ALA A 177 4.84 14.31 6.51
N PRO A 178 5.39 13.18 7.00
CA PRO A 178 5.21 11.86 6.37
C PRO A 178 3.74 11.49 6.13
N ALA A 179 2.86 11.84 7.09
CA ALA A 179 1.42 11.58 7.02
C ALA A 179 0.70 12.32 5.87
N ARG A 180 1.34 13.29 5.21
CA ARG A 180 0.80 13.99 4.04
C ARG A 180 1.22 13.37 2.71
N ILE A 181 2.25 12.52 2.71
CA ILE A 181 2.80 11.92 1.49
C ILE A 181 2.02 10.65 1.15
N CYS A 182 1.71 10.48 -0.13
CA CYS A 182 1.22 9.24 -0.74
C CYS A 182 2.13 8.93 -1.93
N VAL A 183 2.53 7.68 -2.11
CA VAL A 183 3.41 7.27 -3.21
C VAL A 183 2.62 6.58 -4.32
N ASP A 184 2.92 6.89 -5.57
CA ASP A 184 2.37 6.22 -6.75
C ASP A 184 3.52 5.61 -7.57
N PRO A 185 3.60 4.27 -7.67
CA PRO A 185 4.57 3.58 -8.53
C PRO A 185 4.49 3.92 -10.04
N GLY A 186 3.44 4.63 -10.46
CA GLY A 186 3.25 5.10 -11.83
C GLY A 186 3.08 3.96 -12.84
N PRO A 187 2.14 3.01 -12.65
CA PRO A 187 1.88 1.95 -13.63
C PRO A 187 1.56 2.55 -14.99
N GLY A 188 2.16 2.05 -16.08
CA GLY A 188 1.99 2.63 -17.43
C GLY A 188 2.67 3.99 -17.69
N PHE A 189 3.37 4.58 -16.71
CA PHE A 189 4.22 5.77 -16.93
C PHE A 189 5.67 5.34 -17.12
N GLY A 190 6.10 5.32 -18.38
CA GLY A 190 7.45 4.88 -18.77
C GLY A 190 7.73 3.42 -18.45
N LYS A 191 6.71 2.55 -18.54
CA LYS A 191 6.82 1.11 -18.32
C LYS A 191 6.08 0.36 -19.42
N THR A 192 6.62 -0.77 -19.86
CA THR A 192 5.92 -1.69 -20.76
C THR A 192 4.72 -2.33 -20.05
N PRO A 193 3.77 -2.93 -20.78
CA PRO A 193 2.72 -3.74 -20.18
C PRO A 193 3.24 -4.82 -19.23
N GLN A 194 4.32 -5.52 -19.61
CA GLN A 194 4.93 -6.59 -18.83
C GLN A 194 5.55 -6.05 -17.54
N GLN A 195 6.31 -4.96 -17.62
CA GLN A 195 6.87 -4.26 -16.45
C GLN A 195 5.77 -3.72 -15.53
N THR A 196 4.65 -3.26 -16.10
CA THR A 196 3.50 -2.81 -15.29
C THR A 196 2.85 -3.99 -14.57
N ILE A 197 2.71 -5.15 -15.21
CA ILE A 197 2.20 -6.38 -14.56
C ILE A 197 3.14 -6.82 -13.42
N GLU A 198 4.45 -6.81 -13.66
CA GLU A 198 5.46 -7.14 -12.65
C GLU A 198 5.36 -6.21 -11.43
N LEU A 199 5.23 -4.91 -11.67
CA LEU A 199 5.03 -3.91 -10.63
C LEU A 199 3.71 -4.14 -9.86
N VAL A 200 2.60 -4.35 -10.55
CA VAL A 200 1.28 -4.59 -9.90
C VAL A 200 1.31 -5.82 -9.00
N ARG A 201 1.97 -6.89 -9.44
CA ARG A 201 2.12 -8.14 -8.68
C ARG A 201 3.02 -8.04 -7.45
N ASN A 202 3.77 -6.94 -7.32
CA ASN A 202 4.68 -6.70 -6.20
C ASN A 202 4.33 -5.42 -5.43
N PHE A 203 3.04 -5.07 -5.35
CA PHE A 203 2.61 -3.83 -4.68
C PHE A 203 2.99 -3.75 -3.20
N GLN A 204 3.17 -4.89 -2.54
CA GLN A 204 3.61 -4.97 -1.14
C GLN A 204 4.99 -4.33 -0.92
N GLU A 205 5.87 -4.36 -1.92
CA GLU A 205 7.20 -3.75 -1.83
C GLU A 205 7.14 -2.22 -1.67
N PHE A 206 6.11 -1.58 -2.23
CA PHE A 206 5.91 -0.13 -2.06
C PHE A 206 5.30 0.20 -0.70
N ARG A 207 4.60 -0.77 -0.08
CA ARG A 207 4.03 -0.61 1.26
C ARG A 207 5.12 -0.55 2.34
N HIS A 208 6.28 -1.18 2.11
CA HIS A 208 7.46 -1.10 2.98
C HIS A 208 8.01 0.32 3.14
N LEU A 209 7.63 1.25 2.25
CA LEU A 209 8.05 2.65 2.36
C LEU A 209 7.35 3.38 3.52
N GLY A 210 6.29 2.82 4.10
CA GLY A 210 5.57 3.44 5.21
C GLY A 210 4.64 4.59 4.82
N TYR A 211 4.33 4.73 3.52
CA TYR A 211 3.37 5.70 2.99
C TYR A 211 2.09 5.02 2.47
N PRO A 212 0.94 5.71 2.40
CA PRO A 212 -0.19 5.28 1.60
C PRO A 212 0.27 5.07 0.15
N VAL A 213 -0.15 3.97 -0.46
CA VAL A 213 0.25 3.60 -1.83
C VAL A 213 -0.93 3.74 -2.76
N MET A 214 -0.77 4.52 -3.83
CA MET A 214 -1.78 4.70 -4.86
C MET A 214 -1.66 3.64 -5.96
N ALA A 215 -2.80 3.09 -6.38
CA ALA A 215 -2.93 2.28 -7.58
C ALA A 215 -3.77 3.02 -8.63
N ALA A 216 -3.10 3.56 -9.65
CA ALA A 216 -3.74 4.23 -10.79
C ALA A 216 -3.77 3.30 -12.02
N LEU A 217 -4.60 2.25 -12.02
CA LEU A 217 -4.58 1.19 -13.05
C LEU A 217 -5.60 1.39 -14.18
N SER A 218 -6.60 2.23 -13.93
CA SER A 218 -7.83 2.30 -14.72
C SER A 218 -7.59 2.59 -16.21
N ARG A 219 -8.12 1.70 -17.06
CA ARG A 219 -8.12 1.77 -18.54
C ARG A 219 -6.75 1.80 -19.21
N LYS A 220 -5.66 1.55 -18.48
CA LYS A 220 -4.29 1.62 -19.00
C LYS A 220 -4.00 0.52 -20.03
N SER A 221 -2.98 0.74 -20.85
CA SER A 221 -2.58 -0.15 -21.94
C SER A 221 -2.22 -1.57 -21.47
N PHE A 222 -1.70 -1.73 -20.25
CA PHE A 222 -1.38 -3.05 -19.70
C PHE A 222 -2.63 -3.91 -19.49
N ILE A 223 -3.78 -3.32 -19.14
CA ILE A 223 -5.07 -4.01 -19.06
C ILE A 223 -5.43 -4.53 -20.46
N GLY A 224 -5.33 -3.68 -21.48
CA GLY A 224 -5.60 -4.09 -22.86
C GLY A 224 -4.68 -5.22 -23.32
N TYR A 225 -3.40 -5.16 -22.97
CA TYR A 225 -2.43 -6.22 -23.27
C TYR A 225 -2.73 -7.55 -22.55
N ALA A 226 -3.05 -7.50 -21.26
CA ALA A 226 -3.28 -8.67 -20.41
C ALA A 226 -4.60 -9.37 -20.74
N TYR A 227 -5.68 -8.59 -20.91
CA TYR A 227 -7.04 -9.07 -21.10
C TYR A 227 -7.50 -9.09 -22.56
N LYS A 228 -6.67 -8.62 -23.50
CA LYS A 228 -6.98 -8.53 -24.94
C LYS A 228 -8.20 -7.64 -25.23
N ILE A 229 -8.24 -6.48 -24.57
CA ILE A 229 -9.30 -5.47 -24.71
C ILE A 229 -8.72 -4.20 -25.34
N ASP A 230 -9.02 -3.96 -26.62
CA ASP A 230 -8.43 -2.86 -27.37
C ASP A 230 -9.02 -1.50 -27.00
N ASP A 231 -10.34 -1.40 -26.84
CA ASP A 231 -11.00 -0.15 -26.45
C ASP A 231 -10.77 0.15 -24.96
N PRO A 232 -10.15 1.30 -24.59
CA PRO A 232 -9.99 1.69 -23.20
C PRO A 232 -11.29 1.76 -22.39
N ILE A 233 -12.42 2.09 -22.98
CA ILE A 233 -13.70 2.22 -22.28
C ILE A 233 -14.23 0.84 -21.84
N GLU A 234 -13.98 -0.19 -22.65
CA GLU A 234 -14.39 -1.58 -22.35
C GLU A 234 -13.52 -2.24 -21.25
N ARG A 235 -12.46 -1.55 -20.77
CA ARG A 235 -11.54 -2.07 -19.76
C ARG A 235 -12.03 -1.89 -18.32
N ASP A 236 -13.22 -1.34 -18.08
CA ASP A 236 -13.66 -0.95 -16.74
C ASP A 236 -13.75 -2.13 -15.76
N GLU A 237 -14.33 -3.26 -16.18
CA GLU A 237 -14.44 -4.45 -15.32
C GLU A 237 -13.06 -5.04 -14.96
N ALA A 238 -12.19 -5.19 -15.96
CA ALA A 238 -10.82 -5.65 -15.76
C ALA A 238 -10.00 -4.67 -14.89
N SER A 239 -10.21 -3.37 -15.06
CA SER A 239 -9.58 -2.34 -14.24
C SER A 239 -10.02 -2.42 -12.77
N ALA A 240 -11.30 -2.70 -12.51
CA ALA A 240 -11.82 -2.86 -11.16
C ALA A 240 -11.28 -4.15 -10.49
N ALA A 241 -11.15 -5.24 -11.24
CA ALA A 241 -10.53 -6.47 -10.75
C ALA A 241 -9.05 -6.28 -10.40
N GLU A 242 -8.29 -5.58 -11.25
CA GLU A 242 -6.89 -5.26 -10.98
C GLU A 242 -6.72 -4.27 -9.82
N ALA A 243 -7.67 -3.35 -9.63
CA ALA A 243 -7.71 -2.50 -8.45
C ALA A 243 -7.92 -3.29 -7.15
N LEU A 244 -8.80 -4.30 -7.17
CA LEU A 244 -8.96 -5.23 -6.04
C LEU A 244 -7.67 -6.00 -5.78
N MET A 245 -7.03 -6.55 -6.81
CA MET A 245 -5.75 -7.26 -6.66
C MET A 245 -4.66 -6.35 -6.06
N ALA A 246 -4.53 -5.11 -6.55
CA ALA A 246 -3.57 -4.16 -6.00
C ALA A 246 -3.88 -3.83 -4.52
N ALA A 247 -5.15 -3.67 -4.16
CA ALA A 247 -5.56 -3.47 -2.77
C ALA A 247 -5.28 -4.71 -1.90
N GLU A 248 -5.42 -5.91 -2.46
CA GLU A 248 -5.05 -7.15 -1.78
C GLU A 248 -3.55 -7.17 -1.43
N LEU A 249 -2.71 -6.71 -2.37
CA LEU A 249 -1.26 -6.63 -2.23
C LEU A 249 -0.73 -5.40 -1.48
N GLY A 250 -1.60 -4.48 -1.05
CA GLY A 250 -1.21 -3.39 -0.14
C GLY A 250 -1.47 -1.97 -0.64
N ALA A 251 -2.03 -1.78 -1.85
CA ALA A 251 -2.52 -0.48 -2.29
C ALA A 251 -3.62 0.03 -1.35
N THR A 252 -3.59 1.32 -1.04
CA THR A 252 -4.53 1.93 -0.10
C THR A 252 -5.31 3.09 -0.68
N VAL A 253 -4.90 3.61 -1.84
CA VAL A 253 -5.64 4.63 -2.59
C VAL A 253 -5.84 4.11 -4.01
N ILE A 254 -7.07 4.09 -4.52
CA ILE A 254 -7.39 3.58 -5.85
C ILE A 254 -7.87 4.73 -6.73
N ARG A 255 -7.10 5.04 -7.78
CA ARG A 255 -7.43 6.11 -8.74
C ARG A 255 -8.09 5.52 -9.99
N THR A 256 -9.35 5.88 -10.26
CA THR A 256 -10.19 5.19 -11.26
C THR A 256 -11.14 6.09 -12.04
N HIS A 257 -11.47 5.69 -13.28
CA HIS A 257 -12.51 6.33 -14.10
C HIS A 257 -13.92 5.83 -13.75
N ASN A 258 -14.08 4.52 -13.49
CA ASN A 258 -15.38 3.92 -13.20
C ASN A 258 -15.48 3.61 -11.70
N VAL A 259 -15.99 4.58 -10.95
CA VAL A 259 -16.08 4.53 -9.50
C VAL A 259 -17.04 3.43 -9.07
N ALA A 260 -18.23 3.34 -9.66
CA ALA A 260 -19.21 2.31 -9.31
C ALA A 260 -18.63 0.88 -9.43
N ALA A 261 -17.98 0.55 -10.55
CA ALA A 261 -17.40 -0.77 -10.75
C ALA A 261 -16.26 -1.05 -9.75
N THR A 262 -15.39 -0.06 -9.53
CA THR A 262 -14.26 -0.17 -8.60
C THR A 262 -14.74 -0.34 -7.16
N ALA A 263 -15.69 0.48 -6.70
CA ALA A 263 -16.30 0.36 -5.39
C ALA A 263 -17.02 -0.98 -5.22
N GLY A 264 -17.68 -1.48 -6.27
CA GLY A 264 -18.27 -2.82 -6.31
C GLY A 264 -17.24 -3.93 -6.08
N ALA A 265 -16.13 -3.91 -6.82
CA ALA A 265 -15.06 -4.90 -6.70
C ALA A 265 -14.39 -4.86 -5.31
N LEU A 266 -14.12 -3.67 -4.78
CA LEU A 266 -13.47 -3.49 -3.47
C LEU A 266 -14.31 -4.00 -2.28
N ARG A 267 -15.62 -4.23 -2.44
CA ARG A 267 -16.42 -4.93 -1.41
C ARG A 267 -15.97 -6.37 -1.20
N GLY A 268 -15.31 -6.97 -2.20
CA GLY A 268 -14.72 -8.31 -2.11
C GLY A 268 -13.34 -8.36 -1.45
N LEU A 269 -12.81 -7.22 -0.96
CA LEU A 269 -11.51 -7.19 -0.32
C LEU A 269 -11.53 -8.00 0.99
N ARG A 270 -10.77 -9.10 0.99
CA ARG A 270 -10.55 -9.93 2.18
C ARG A 270 -9.83 -9.13 3.26
N PRO A 271 -10.22 -9.18 4.55
CA PRO A 271 -9.44 -8.55 5.60
C PRO A 271 -8.03 -9.17 5.69
N PHE A 272 -7.06 -8.37 6.14
CA PHE A 272 -5.74 -8.91 6.48
C PHE A 272 -5.68 -9.40 7.94
N ALA A 273 -4.83 -10.38 8.19
CA ALA A 273 -4.41 -10.87 9.50
C ALA A 273 -2.89 -10.79 9.58
N ILE A 274 -2.38 -10.36 10.72
CA ILE A 274 -0.96 -10.37 11.06
C ILE A 274 -0.74 -11.60 11.94
N LEU A 275 0.05 -12.56 11.46
CA LEU A 275 0.36 -13.79 12.18
C LEU A 275 1.78 -13.72 12.73
N GLY A 276 1.95 -13.94 14.03
CA GLY A 276 3.24 -14.11 14.67
C GLY A 276 3.62 -15.58 14.69
N LEU A 277 4.81 -15.90 14.21
CA LEU A 277 5.34 -17.27 14.17
C LEU A 277 6.60 -17.33 15.04
N GLY A 278 6.70 -18.36 15.90
CA GLY A 278 7.87 -18.56 16.75
C GLY A 278 8.22 -20.05 16.94
N ALA A 279 9.51 -20.35 17.02
CA ALA A 279 10.03 -21.69 17.29
C ALA A 279 11.29 -21.62 18.16
N ASN A 280 11.39 -22.42 19.23
CA ASN A 280 12.61 -22.51 20.04
C ASN A 280 13.19 -23.93 20.15
N VAL A 281 12.51 -24.94 19.60
CA VAL A 281 13.02 -26.32 19.54
C VAL A 281 13.12 -26.73 18.07
N ALA A 282 14.35 -26.99 17.59
CA ALA A 282 14.54 -27.56 16.27
C ALA A 282 14.17 -29.07 16.28
N LEU A 283 13.24 -29.49 15.43
CA LEU A 283 12.86 -30.90 15.30
C LEU A 283 13.99 -31.76 14.71
N VAL A 284 14.74 -31.20 13.77
CA VAL A 284 15.86 -31.84 13.08
C VAL A 284 16.94 -30.78 12.86
N ALA A 285 18.07 -30.90 13.56
CA ALA A 285 19.26 -30.07 13.37
C ALA A 285 20.50 -30.82 13.87
N GLU A 286 21.64 -30.65 13.19
CA GLU A 286 22.93 -31.04 13.76
C GLU A 286 23.38 -29.98 14.80
N PRO A 287 24.27 -30.33 15.75
CA PRO A 287 24.81 -29.37 16.69
C PRO A 287 25.47 -28.18 15.97
N GLY A 288 24.99 -26.96 16.23
CA GLY A 288 25.42 -25.74 15.55
C GLY A 288 24.52 -25.28 14.40
N GLU A 289 23.55 -26.09 13.96
CA GLU A 289 22.58 -25.77 12.91
C GLU A 289 21.17 -25.50 13.47
N GLU A 290 21.03 -25.26 14.78
CA GLU A 290 19.73 -25.18 15.44
C GLU A 290 18.87 -24.02 14.94
N ASP A 291 19.50 -22.88 14.61
CA ASP A 291 18.79 -21.73 14.05
C ASP A 291 18.26 -22.03 12.64
N GLU A 292 19.05 -22.74 11.82
CA GLU A 292 18.64 -23.15 10.46
C GLU A 292 17.50 -24.17 10.51
N GLY A 293 17.56 -25.13 11.45
CA GLY A 293 16.46 -26.06 11.71
C GLY A 293 15.17 -25.35 12.13
N LYS A 294 15.26 -24.32 12.98
CA LYS A 294 14.10 -23.49 13.36
C LYS A 294 13.55 -22.69 12.18
N VAL A 295 14.41 -22.09 11.36
CA VAL A 295 13.99 -21.39 10.12
C VAL A 295 13.29 -22.35 9.15
N ALA A 296 13.84 -23.56 8.95
CA ALA A 296 13.21 -24.57 8.10
C ALA A 296 11.82 -24.97 8.62
N GLN A 297 11.65 -25.07 9.94
CA GLN A 297 10.36 -25.35 10.56
C GLN A 297 9.34 -24.22 10.35
N LEU A 298 9.76 -22.96 10.53
CA LEU A 298 8.90 -21.80 10.23
C LEU A 298 8.49 -21.78 8.75
N ASN A 299 9.42 -22.07 7.84
CA ASN A 299 9.13 -22.18 6.40
C ASN A 299 8.15 -23.32 6.08
N HIS A 300 8.19 -24.44 6.81
CA HIS A 300 7.19 -25.49 6.65
C HIS A 300 5.80 -25.01 7.12
N ALA A 301 5.72 -24.28 8.24
CA ALA A 301 4.48 -23.68 8.71
C ALA A 301 3.91 -22.69 7.68
N ILE A 302 4.75 -21.81 7.13
CA ILE A 302 4.41 -20.87 6.05
C ILE A 302 3.88 -21.63 4.82
N SER A 303 4.51 -22.74 4.45
CA SER A 303 4.06 -23.55 3.31
C SER A 303 2.67 -24.16 3.55
N GLN A 304 2.34 -24.53 4.79
CA GLN A 304 0.99 -24.99 5.15
C GLN A 304 -0.02 -23.83 5.22
N LEU A 305 0.39 -22.62 5.60
CA LEU A 305 -0.46 -21.42 5.54
C LEU A 305 -0.94 -21.13 4.10
N CYS A 306 -0.10 -21.41 3.08
CA CYS A 306 -0.49 -21.31 1.67
C CYS A 306 -1.63 -22.27 1.26
N LEU A 307 -1.89 -23.32 2.06
CA LEU A 307 -2.96 -24.29 1.80
C LEU A 307 -4.28 -23.92 2.48
N LEU A 308 -4.31 -22.85 3.27
CA LEU A 308 -5.54 -22.38 3.89
C LEU A 308 -6.55 -21.94 2.82
N PRO A 309 -7.84 -22.32 2.95
CA PRO A 309 -8.86 -21.91 2.00
C PRO A 309 -9.06 -20.39 2.06
N ASP A 310 -9.39 -19.80 0.91
CA ASP A 310 -9.72 -18.38 0.76
C ASP A 310 -8.69 -17.44 1.42
N SER A 311 -7.41 -17.83 1.36
CA SER A 311 -6.31 -17.17 2.04
C SER A 311 -5.13 -16.98 1.09
N GLN A 312 -4.40 -15.89 1.28
CA GLN A 312 -3.22 -15.54 0.48
C GLN A 312 -2.20 -14.87 1.35
N ILE A 313 -0.96 -15.38 1.34
CA ILE A 313 0.17 -14.68 1.95
C ILE A 313 0.52 -13.50 1.05
N ILE A 314 0.54 -12.31 1.65
CA ILE A 314 0.92 -11.07 0.98
C ILE A 314 2.40 -10.81 1.19
N ASP A 315 2.89 -11.03 2.41
CA ASP A 315 4.28 -10.74 2.76
C ASP A 315 4.74 -11.56 3.97
N ILE A 316 6.06 -11.73 4.09
CA ILE A 316 6.72 -12.46 5.18
C ILE A 316 7.92 -11.61 5.63
N ALA A 317 7.89 -11.21 6.90
CA ALA A 317 8.99 -10.46 7.48
C ALA A 317 10.29 -11.29 7.54
N PRO A 318 11.45 -10.63 7.60
CA PRO A 318 12.71 -11.31 7.89
C PRO A 318 12.63 -12.15 9.18
N PHE A 319 13.51 -13.15 9.31
CA PHE A 319 13.60 -13.93 10.54
C PHE A 319 14.37 -13.17 11.62
N TYR A 320 13.89 -13.25 12.85
CA TYR A 320 14.45 -12.61 14.03
C TYR A 320 14.77 -13.63 15.10
N LYS A 321 15.96 -13.54 15.69
CA LYS A 321 16.32 -14.30 16.88
C LYS A 321 16.02 -13.50 18.13
N SER A 322 15.47 -14.14 19.16
CA SER A 322 15.18 -13.50 20.44
C SER A 322 15.42 -14.46 21.61
N LYS A 323 15.85 -13.90 22.74
CA LYS A 323 15.85 -14.66 24.00
C LYS A 323 14.41 -14.96 24.45
N ALA A 324 14.23 -16.05 25.19
CA ALA A 324 12.94 -16.37 25.79
C ALA A 324 12.45 -15.23 26.69
N ALA A 325 11.23 -14.73 26.46
CA ALA A 325 10.70 -13.57 27.18
C ALA A 325 10.20 -13.89 28.60
N TYR A 326 10.03 -15.17 28.96
CA TYR A 326 9.38 -15.59 30.22
C TYR A 326 10.09 -16.73 30.96
N TYR A 327 10.94 -17.53 30.30
CA TYR A 327 11.63 -18.68 30.89
C TYR A 327 13.08 -18.72 30.39
N GLU A 328 14.04 -18.36 31.24
CA GLU A 328 15.43 -18.11 30.81
C GLU A 328 16.26 -19.38 30.54
N ASP A 329 15.81 -20.55 30.99
CA ASP A 329 16.48 -21.84 30.77
C ASP A 329 15.92 -22.58 29.54
N GLN A 330 15.94 -21.91 28.39
CA GLN A 330 15.49 -22.45 27.10
C GLN A 330 16.37 -21.90 25.96
N GLN A 331 16.44 -22.63 24.85
CA GLN A 331 17.12 -22.11 23.66
C GLN A 331 16.43 -20.84 23.14
N ASP A 332 17.22 -20.00 22.46
CA ASP A 332 16.69 -18.82 21.77
C ASP A 332 15.62 -19.19 20.74
N PHE A 333 14.62 -18.31 20.62
CA PHE A 333 13.56 -18.40 19.62
C PHE A 333 14.04 -17.84 18.30
N VAL A 334 13.57 -18.44 17.20
CA VAL A 334 13.48 -17.79 15.88
C VAL A 334 12.02 -17.41 15.65
N ASN A 335 11.79 -16.19 15.21
CA ASN A 335 10.48 -15.62 15.00
C ASN A 335 10.38 -14.97 13.62
N THR A 336 9.16 -14.88 13.09
CA THR A 336 8.83 -14.04 11.94
C THR A 336 7.37 -13.61 12.04
N VAL A 337 6.95 -12.69 11.17
CA VAL A 337 5.57 -12.28 11.01
C VAL A 337 5.14 -12.54 9.56
N VAL A 338 3.95 -13.08 9.40
CA VAL A 338 3.30 -13.30 8.10
C VAL A 338 2.11 -12.35 7.99
N LEU A 339 2.06 -11.59 6.90
CA LEU A 339 0.88 -10.83 6.51
C LEU A 339 0.03 -11.68 5.57
N LEU A 340 -1.18 -12.02 6.02
CA LEU A 340 -2.13 -12.86 5.30
C LEU A 340 -3.38 -12.04 4.96
N ARG A 341 -3.95 -12.18 3.76
CA ARG A 341 -5.35 -11.83 3.52
C ARG A 341 -6.20 -13.09 3.50
N THR A 342 -7.31 -13.08 4.24
CA THR A 342 -8.15 -14.27 4.38
C THR A 342 -9.62 -13.90 4.52
N GLY A 343 -10.49 -14.69 3.90
CA GLY A 343 -11.93 -14.63 4.18
C GLY A 343 -12.36 -15.43 5.40
N LEU A 344 -11.44 -16.19 6.03
CA LEU A 344 -11.72 -16.95 7.25
C LEU A 344 -11.86 -16.00 8.45
N PRO A 345 -12.99 -16.01 9.18
CA PRO A 345 -13.12 -15.19 10.38
C PRO A 345 -12.12 -15.64 11.46
N PRO A 346 -11.74 -14.77 12.41
CA PRO A 346 -10.71 -15.08 13.41
C PRO A 346 -10.96 -16.39 14.20
N LYS A 347 -12.24 -16.70 14.47
CA LYS A 347 -12.65 -17.92 15.19
C LYS A 347 -12.44 -19.21 14.39
N GLU A 348 -12.44 -19.14 13.06
CA GLU A 348 -12.19 -20.29 12.18
C GLU A 348 -10.70 -20.39 11.80
N LEU A 349 -10.02 -19.25 11.67
CA LEU A 349 -8.58 -19.21 11.44
C LEU A 349 -7.80 -19.86 12.59
N LEU A 350 -8.16 -19.56 13.85
CA LEU A 350 -7.43 -20.04 15.02
C LEU A 350 -7.33 -21.59 15.09
N PRO A 351 -8.40 -22.38 14.92
CA PRO A 351 -8.31 -23.84 14.80
C PRO A 351 -7.41 -24.32 13.64
N CYS A 352 -7.40 -23.63 12.50
CA CYS A 352 -6.51 -23.96 11.38
C CYS A 352 -5.04 -23.77 11.75
N LEU A 353 -4.71 -22.68 12.45
CA LEU A 353 -3.36 -22.45 12.97
C LEU A 353 -2.95 -23.55 13.96
N HIS A 354 -3.84 -23.92 14.88
CA HIS A 354 -3.60 -25.03 15.81
C HIS A 354 -3.38 -26.37 15.08
N ALA A 355 -4.08 -26.61 13.96
CA ALA A 355 -3.87 -27.82 13.17
C ALA A 355 -2.47 -27.87 12.53
N ILE A 356 -1.99 -26.72 12.02
CA ILE A 356 -0.63 -26.57 11.49
C ILE A 356 0.40 -26.88 12.58
N GLU A 357 0.25 -26.28 13.75
CA GLU A 357 1.11 -26.51 14.91
C GLU A 357 1.17 -27.99 15.32
N ASN A 358 0.02 -28.63 15.45
CA ASN A 358 -0.07 -30.04 15.83
C ASN A 358 0.60 -30.94 14.78
N SER A 359 0.47 -30.62 13.49
CA SER A 359 1.14 -31.36 12.41
C SER A 359 2.67 -31.24 12.47
N LEU A 360 3.19 -30.17 13.07
CA LEU A 360 4.61 -29.87 13.26
C LEU A 360 5.07 -30.15 14.69
N GLY A 361 4.38 -31.08 15.37
CA GLY A 361 4.84 -31.66 16.63
C GLY A 361 4.61 -30.79 17.86
N ARG A 362 3.72 -29.79 17.83
CA ARG A 362 3.38 -29.01 19.03
C ARG A 362 2.71 -29.91 20.07
N VAL A 363 3.29 -29.99 21.26
CA VAL A 363 2.73 -30.68 22.44
C VAL A 363 2.48 -29.65 23.55
N ARG A 364 1.25 -29.54 24.03
CA ARG A 364 0.83 -28.55 25.07
C ARG A 364 0.83 -29.17 26.47
N GLU A 365 2.01 -29.56 26.96
CA GLU A 365 2.16 -30.15 28.30
C GLU A 365 2.48 -29.13 29.40
N ILE A 366 3.23 -28.06 29.09
CA ILE A 366 3.67 -27.04 30.05
C ILE A 366 3.30 -25.64 29.54
N GLU A 367 2.64 -24.84 30.37
CA GLU A 367 2.35 -23.43 30.08
C GLU A 367 3.66 -22.65 29.91
N ASN A 368 3.83 -21.96 28.77
CA ASN A 368 5.08 -21.29 28.37
C ASN A 368 6.35 -22.18 28.32
N GLY A 369 6.19 -23.51 28.24
CA GLY A 369 7.30 -24.44 28.02
C GLY A 369 7.87 -24.37 26.59
N PRO A 370 8.96 -25.12 26.29
CA PRO A 370 9.54 -25.18 24.96
C PRO A 370 8.53 -25.66 23.91
N ARG A 371 8.53 -25.02 22.73
CA ARG A 371 7.59 -25.32 21.63
C ARG A 371 8.36 -25.47 20.32
N THR A 372 8.01 -26.51 19.59
CA THR A 372 8.48 -26.71 18.22
C THR A 372 7.95 -25.60 17.31
N LEU A 373 6.72 -25.13 17.56
CA LEU A 373 6.10 -24.07 16.78
C LEU A 373 4.94 -23.40 17.56
N ASP A 374 4.79 -22.09 17.39
CA ASP A 374 3.70 -21.28 17.93
C ASP A 374 3.23 -20.29 16.84
N LEU A 375 1.93 -20.27 16.56
CA LEU A 375 1.25 -19.39 15.61
C LEU A 375 0.19 -18.59 16.34
N ASP A 376 0.41 -17.29 16.47
CA ASP A 376 -0.52 -16.36 17.09
C ASP A 376 -1.16 -15.44 16.04
N ILE A 377 -2.46 -15.18 16.16
CA ILE A 377 -3.08 -14.04 15.47
C ILE A 377 -2.74 -12.79 16.28
N VAL A 378 -1.85 -11.96 15.75
CA VAL A 378 -1.36 -10.74 16.42
C VAL A 378 -2.35 -9.59 16.24
N ASP A 379 -2.83 -9.39 15.01
CA ASP A 379 -3.80 -8.36 14.67
C ASP A 379 -4.68 -8.87 13.54
N TYR A 380 -5.89 -8.31 13.44
CA TYR A 380 -6.82 -8.67 12.40
C TYR A 380 -7.61 -7.43 11.99
N GLN A 381 -7.52 -7.08 10.70
CA GLN A 381 -8.01 -5.82 10.15
C GLN A 381 -9.46 -5.54 10.55
N MET A 382 -9.68 -4.48 11.34
CA MET A 382 -10.99 -4.02 11.83
C MET A 382 -11.70 -4.94 12.83
N TYR A 383 -11.04 -5.97 13.35
CA TYR A 383 -11.61 -6.86 14.38
C TYR A 383 -10.99 -6.55 15.74
N VAL A 384 -11.82 -6.06 16.66
CA VAL A 384 -11.52 -6.03 18.09
C VAL A 384 -12.39 -7.08 18.77
N VAL A 385 -11.75 -8.08 19.38
CA VAL A 385 -12.42 -9.23 19.98
C VAL A 385 -11.92 -9.38 21.40
N ASP A 386 -12.83 -9.59 22.35
CA ASP A 386 -12.48 -9.96 23.72
C ASP A 386 -13.37 -11.13 24.15
N THR A 387 -12.84 -12.34 24.02
CA THR A 387 -13.52 -13.58 24.39
C THR A 387 -12.57 -14.49 25.14
N PRO A 388 -13.08 -15.43 25.98
CA PRO A 388 -12.20 -16.38 26.68
C PRO A 388 -11.32 -17.24 25.76
N GLN A 389 -11.69 -17.36 24.49
CA GLN A 389 -10.97 -18.17 23.50
C GLN A 389 -9.97 -17.36 22.67
N LEU A 390 -10.20 -16.06 22.49
CA LEU A 390 -9.41 -15.20 21.60
C LEU A 390 -9.61 -13.72 21.97
N THR A 391 -8.50 -13.01 22.18
CA THR A 391 -8.45 -11.55 22.36
C THR A 391 -7.65 -10.95 21.20
N LEU A 392 -8.23 -10.01 20.47
CA LEU A 392 -7.64 -9.31 19.33
C LEU A 392 -7.84 -7.79 19.43
N PRO A 393 -6.84 -6.96 19.08
CA PRO A 393 -5.45 -7.34 18.82
C PRO A 393 -4.82 -8.07 20.02
N HIS A 394 -3.77 -8.85 19.79
CA HIS A 394 -3.13 -9.62 20.85
C HIS A 394 -2.67 -8.65 21.96
N PRO A 395 -3.05 -8.87 23.24
CA PRO A 395 -2.93 -7.85 24.29
C PRO A 395 -1.50 -7.40 24.57
N ARG A 396 -0.51 -8.20 24.17
CA ARG A 396 0.91 -7.95 24.34
C ARG A 396 1.68 -7.74 23.03
N ALA A 397 0.97 -7.47 21.93
CA ALA A 397 1.57 -7.31 20.60
C ALA A 397 2.66 -6.23 20.61
N VAL A 398 2.38 -5.09 21.22
CA VAL A 398 3.28 -3.93 21.26
C VAL A 398 4.41 -4.05 22.29
N GLU A 399 4.28 -4.99 23.24
CA GLU A 399 5.28 -5.19 24.30
C GLU A 399 6.43 -6.12 23.87
N ARG A 400 6.28 -6.85 22.76
CA ARG A 400 7.20 -7.93 22.35
C ARG A 400 8.06 -7.48 21.18
N ASP A 401 9.36 -7.35 21.40
CA ASP A 401 10.28 -6.83 20.39
C ASP A 401 10.34 -7.74 19.14
N PHE A 402 10.27 -9.06 19.34
CA PHE A 402 10.17 -10.08 18.28
C PHE A 402 8.83 -10.11 17.52
N VAL A 403 7.85 -9.28 17.90
CA VAL A 403 6.60 -9.06 17.16
C VAL A 403 6.64 -7.68 16.50
N VAL A 404 7.05 -6.65 17.25
CA VAL A 404 7.08 -5.26 16.77
C VAL A 404 8.05 -5.07 15.61
N LYS A 405 9.31 -5.52 15.73
CA LYS A 405 10.33 -5.32 14.68
C LYS A 405 9.94 -5.97 13.34
N PRO A 406 9.53 -7.26 13.29
CA PRO A 406 9.07 -7.85 12.04
C PRO A 406 7.84 -7.15 11.44
N ILE A 407 6.89 -6.66 12.25
CA ILE A 407 5.75 -5.88 11.72
C ILE A 407 6.24 -4.57 11.12
N GLN A 408 7.17 -3.87 11.77
CA GLN A 408 7.70 -2.60 11.26
C GLN A 408 8.47 -2.77 9.94
N ASP A 409 9.09 -3.92 9.68
CA ASP A 409 9.77 -4.21 8.41
C ASP A 409 8.79 -4.26 7.22
N ILE A 410 7.59 -4.85 7.41
CA ILE A 410 6.64 -5.10 6.31
C ILE A 410 5.43 -4.13 6.31
N LEU A 411 5.12 -3.54 7.47
CA LEU A 411 4.05 -2.58 7.68
C LEU A 411 4.52 -1.43 8.59
N PRO A 412 5.46 -0.57 8.12
CA PRO A 412 5.91 0.57 8.90
C PRO A 412 4.74 1.50 9.25
N GLY A 413 4.72 2.02 10.48
CA GLY A 413 3.66 2.91 10.98
C GLY A 413 2.28 2.23 11.09
N HIS A 414 2.23 0.90 11.17
CA HIS A 414 0.97 0.18 11.38
C HIS A 414 0.32 0.56 12.71
N VAL A 415 -1.01 0.62 12.67
CA VAL A 415 -1.87 0.87 13.82
C VAL A 415 -2.83 -0.30 13.91
N LEU A 416 -2.82 -0.97 15.05
CA LEU A 416 -3.62 -2.16 15.33
C LEU A 416 -5.13 -1.86 15.22
N ALA A 417 -5.96 -2.91 15.15
CA ALA A 417 -7.39 -2.74 14.98
C ALA A 417 -8.07 -1.89 16.08
N ASP A 418 -7.51 -1.89 17.30
CA ASP A 418 -7.98 -1.09 18.45
C ASP A 418 -7.50 0.38 18.44
N GLY A 419 -6.68 0.76 17.46
CA GLY A 419 -6.11 2.11 17.35
C GLY A 419 -4.74 2.28 18.02
N THR A 420 -4.18 1.23 18.62
CA THR A 420 -2.84 1.28 19.23
C THR A 420 -1.76 1.24 18.14
N ALA A 421 -0.85 2.22 18.14
CA ALA A 421 0.31 2.18 17.25
C ALA A 421 1.23 1.00 17.62
N VAL A 422 1.73 0.27 16.62
CA VAL A 422 2.56 -0.93 16.86
C VAL A 422 3.83 -0.61 17.66
N ASP A 423 4.34 0.60 17.53
CA ASP A 423 5.53 1.12 18.20
C ASP A 423 5.22 1.98 19.44
N ALA A 424 4.00 1.92 19.96
CA ALA A 424 3.57 2.70 21.13
C ALA A 424 4.43 2.47 22.38
N VAL A 425 5.04 1.28 22.51
CA VAL A 425 6.02 0.98 23.56
C VAL A 425 7.43 1.21 23.02
N PRO A 426 8.27 2.05 23.68
CA PRO A 426 9.67 2.28 23.28
C PRO A 426 10.50 1.00 23.28
N GLU A 427 11.45 0.87 22.35
CA GLU A 427 12.24 -0.35 22.15
C GLU A 427 12.94 -0.82 23.43
N GLU A 428 13.47 0.10 24.23
CA GLU A 428 14.16 -0.19 25.49
C GLU A 428 13.26 -0.77 26.59
N GLN A 429 11.94 -0.65 26.45
CA GLN A 429 10.94 -1.18 27.37
C GLN A 429 10.29 -2.47 26.87
N ARG A 430 10.59 -2.88 25.62
CA ARG A 430 10.03 -4.11 25.03
C ARG A 430 10.72 -5.34 25.60
N LEU A 431 9.94 -6.41 25.73
CA LEU A 431 10.39 -7.73 26.19
C LEU A 431 10.90 -8.58 25.02
N GLY A 432 11.79 -9.51 25.32
CA GLY A 432 12.30 -10.48 24.34
C GLY A 432 13.09 -9.83 23.22
N ARG A 433 14.12 -9.05 23.58
CA ARG A 433 14.97 -8.30 22.64
C ARG A 433 15.36 -9.17 21.44
N ALA A 434 15.05 -8.66 20.24
CA ALA A 434 15.18 -9.39 19.00
C ALA A 434 16.22 -8.75 18.07
N TRP A 435 16.97 -9.58 17.36
CA TRP A 435 17.91 -9.17 16.32
C TRP A 435 17.66 -9.97 15.04
N ARG A 436 17.73 -9.28 13.90
CA ARG A 436 17.51 -9.87 12.59
C ARG A 436 18.57 -10.93 12.30
N LEU A 437 18.16 -12.11 11.88
CA LEU A 437 19.06 -13.12 11.34
C LEU A 437 19.53 -12.67 9.96
N GLN A 438 20.84 -12.63 9.75
CA GLN A 438 21.37 -12.43 8.41
C GLN A 438 21.03 -13.68 7.59
N ARG A 439 20.56 -13.48 6.34
CA ARG A 439 20.53 -14.62 5.41
C ARG A 439 21.97 -15.12 5.29
N PRO A 440 22.24 -16.44 5.34
CA PRO A 440 23.54 -16.93 4.89
C PRO A 440 23.77 -16.35 3.49
N ASP A 441 24.92 -15.72 3.29
CA ASP A 441 25.27 -15.00 2.06
C ASP A 441 24.81 -15.82 0.84
N THR A 442 23.77 -15.32 0.14
CA THR A 442 23.42 -15.88 -1.15
C THR A 442 24.49 -15.36 -2.10
N PRO A 443 25.39 -16.20 -2.66
CA PRO A 443 26.31 -15.71 -3.67
C PRO A 443 25.49 -15.07 -4.79
N PRO A 444 25.95 -13.95 -5.38
CA PRO A 444 25.22 -13.29 -6.45
C PRO A 444 24.92 -14.33 -7.54
N ASN A 445 23.65 -14.41 -7.94
CA ASN A 445 23.21 -15.26 -9.05
C ASN A 445 24.10 -15.00 -10.26
N SER A 446 25.05 -15.91 -10.51
CA SER A 446 25.78 -15.99 -11.76
C SER A 446 24.94 -16.84 -12.71
N LEU A 447 24.05 -16.21 -13.47
CA LEU A 447 23.56 -16.70 -14.75
C LEU A 447 23.49 -15.56 -15.75
#